data_AF-A0A099SE27-F1
#
_entry.id   AF-A0A099SE27-F1
#
_cell.length_a   1.000
_cell.length_b   1.000
_cell.length_c   1.000
_cell.angle_alpha   90.00
_cell.angle_beta   90.00
_cell.angle_gamma   90.00
#
_symmetry.space_group_name_H-M   'P 1'
#
loop_
_entity.id
_entity.type
_entity.pdbx_description
1 polymer ?
#
loop_
_entity_poly.entity_id
_entity_poly.type
_entity_poly.pdbx_seq_one_letter_code
_entity_poly.pdbx_strand_id
1 'polypeptide(L)' 'MSLDELCGTKNPSSLVKSNPNDYNVKVDDLIAELMRDRLIEIQTFIRLERASKQIFVNSKMIKDSGYVLKVT' A
#
# COMPACT_ATOMS: atom_id res chain seq x y z
N MET A 1 40.06 -14.83 3.43
CA MET A 1 38.82 -15.56 3.13
C MET A 1 38.41 -15.18 1.73
N SER A 2 38.29 -16.15 0.83
CA SER A 2 38.05 -15.91 -0.60
C SER A 2 36.56 -15.96 -0.92
N LEU A 3 36.13 -15.27 -1.98
CA LEU A 3 34.74 -15.24 -2.44
C LEU A 3 34.18 -16.64 -2.76
N ASP A 4 35.06 -17.59 -3.07
CA ASP A 4 34.70 -18.96 -3.41
C ASP A 4 34.19 -19.75 -2.18
N GLU A 5 34.50 -19.31 -0.96
CA GLU A 5 34.00 -19.92 0.28
C GLU A 5 32.57 -19.47 0.64
N LEU A 6 32.06 -18.37 0.04
CA LEU A 6 30.69 -17.86 0.26
C LEU A 6 29.67 -18.46 -0.72
N CYS A 7 30.12 -19.05 -1.82
CA CYS A 7 29.26 -19.67 -2.84
C CYS A 7 29.19 -21.20 -2.72
N GLY A 8 29.35 -21.71 -1.49
CA GLY A 8 29.20 -23.13 -1.13
C GLY A 8 27.89 -23.72 -1.65
N THR A 9 28.00 -24.38 -2.78
CA THR A 9 26.91 -24.95 -3.56
C THR A 9 26.34 -26.15 -2.81
N LYS A 10 25.14 -26.02 -2.25
CA LYS A 10 24.30 -27.15 -1.85
C LYS A 10 22.92 -26.96 -2.46
N ASN A 11 22.68 -27.68 -3.54
CA ASN A 11 21.38 -28.01 -4.09
C ASN A 11 21.45 -29.48 -4.53
N PRO A 12 20.35 -30.26 -4.63
CA PRO A 12 18.93 -29.90 -4.42
C PRO A 12 18.08 -31.03 -3.77
N SER A 13 17.37 -30.81 -2.66
CA SER A 13 16.23 -31.71 -2.33
C SER A 13 15.30 -31.15 -1.24
N SER A 14 14.53 -30.14 -1.62
CA SER A 14 13.13 -30.08 -1.25
C SER A 14 12.52 -29.12 -2.25
N LEU A 15 11.97 -29.68 -3.33
CA LEU A 15 10.91 -28.99 -4.03
C LEU A 15 9.79 -28.85 -3.01
N VAL A 16 9.85 -27.77 -2.21
CA VAL A 16 8.64 -27.15 -1.72
C VAL A 16 7.88 -26.87 -3.00
N LYS A 17 6.90 -27.73 -3.30
CA LYS A 17 5.91 -27.42 -4.31
C LYS A 17 5.23 -26.16 -3.78
N SER A 18 5.74 -25.00 -4.17
CA SER A 18 4.96 -23.79 -4.15
C SER A 18 3.80 -24.11 -5.09
N ASN A 19 2.67 -24.52 -4.52
CA ASN A 19 1.44 -24.62 -5.28
C ASN A 19 1.27 -23.25 -5.94
N PRO A 20 1.24 -23.16 -7.27
CA PRO A 20 1.00 -21.88 -7.95
C PRO A 20 -0.41 -21.34 -7.63
N ASN A 21 -1.24 -22.15 -6.98
CA ASN A 21 -2.63 -21.86 -6.61
C ASN A 21 -2.82 -21.22 -5.22
N ASP A 22 -1.77 -21.00 -4.43
CA ASP A 22 -1.90 -20.27 -3.16
C ASP A 22 -1.78 -18.74 -3.31
N TYR A 23 -1.50 -18.25 -4.52
CA TYR A 23 -1.67 -16.84 -4.89
C TYR A 23 -3.12 -16.54 -5.28
N ASN A 24 -4.05 -16.94 -4.42
CA ASN A 24 -5.45 -16.51 -4.51
C ASN A 24 -5.71 -15.38 -3.51
N VAL A 25 -4.73 -14.49 -3.30
CA VAL A 25 -5.07 -13.09 -3.01
C VAL A 25 -5.79 -12.65 -4.27
N LYS A 26 -7.13 -12.69 -4.23
CA LYS A 26 -7.94 -12.25 -5.35
C LYS A 26 -7.46 -10.84 -5.64
N VAL A 27 -7.10 -10.54 -6.88
CA VAL A 27 -6.59 -9.22 -7.26
C VAL A 27 -7.52 -8.11 -6.74
N ASP A 28 -8.82 -8.41 -6.63
CA ASP A 28 -9.84 -7.60 -5.99
C ASP A 28 -9.56 -7.26 -4.51
N ASP A 29 -9.06 -8.21 -3.72
CA ASP A 29 -8.71 -8.02 -2.31
C ASP A 29 -7.50 -7.09 -2.18
N LEU A 30 -6.47 -7.27 -3.02
CA LEU A 30 -5.32 -6.37 -3.07
C LEU A 30 -5.73 -4.95 -3.49
N ILE A 31 -6.59 -4.83 -4.50
CA ILE A 31 -7.14 -3.53 -4.92
C ILE A 31 -7.92 -2.90 -3.77
N ALA A 32 -8.76 -3.68 -3.06
CA ALA A 32 -9.54 -3.19 -1.94
C ALA A 32 -8.65 -2.69 -0.79
N GLU A 33 -7.56 -3.38 -0.49
CA GLU A 33 -6.57 -2.93 0.51
C GLU A 33 -5.89 -1.64 0.10
N LEU A 34 -5.38 -1.56 -1.14
CA LEU A 34 -4.76 -0.34 -1.66
C LEU A 34 -5.73 0.85 -1.64
N MET A 35 -6.98 0.64 -2.03
CA MET A 35 -8.00 1.69 -1.99
C MET A 35 -8.32 2.11 -0.56
N ARG A 36 -8.36 1.17 0.40
CA ARG A 36 -8.58 1.46 1.81
C ARG A 36 -7.45 2.33 2.36
N ASP A 37 -6.20 1.98 2.09
CA ASP A 37 -5.04 2.74 2.56
C ASP A 37 -5.06 4.17 2.04
N ARG A 38 -5.40 4.36 0.76
CA ARG A 38 -5.55 5.69 0.17
C ARG A 38 -6.71 6.48 0.75
N LEU A 39 -7.84 5.84 1.04
CA LEU A 39 -8.97 6.51 1.67
C LEU A 39 -8.64 6.93 3.11
N ILE A 40 -7.92 6.11 3.87
CA ILE A 40 -7.45 6.44 5.22
C ILE A 40 -6.52 7.65 5.18
N GLU A 41 -5.57 7.66 4.25
CA GLU A 41 -4.65 8.80 4.05
C GLU A 41 -5.41 10.09 3.74
N ILE A 42 -6.37 10.05 2.79
CA ILE A 42 -7.19 11.21 2.41
C ILE A 42 -8.10 11.68 3.56
N GLN A 43 -8.64 10.75 4.35
CA GLN A 43 -9.51 11.05 5.49
C GLN A 43 -8.83 11.96 6.52
N THR A 44 -7.50 11.94 6.62
CA THR A 44 -6.77 12.84 7.54
C THR A 44 -6.96 14.32 7.20
N PHE A 45 -7.27 14.64 5.94
CA PHE A 45 -7.38 16.02 5.45
C PHE A 45 -8.82 16.47 5.21
N ILE A 46 -9.77 15.53 5.08
CA ILE A 46 -11.13 15.79 4.64
C ILE A 46 -12.15 15.33 5.68
N ARG A 47 -13.06 16.23 6.07
CA ARG A 47 -14.24 15.90 6.86
C ARG A 47 -15.51 16.15 6.05
N LEU A 48 -16.38 15.16 5.99
CA LEU A 48 -17.68 15.23 5.31
C LEU A 48 -18.80 15.39 6.34
N GLU A 49 -19.62 16.41 6.19
CA GLU A 49 -20.80 16.63 7.02
C GLU A 49 -22.06 16.47 6.19
N ARG A 50 -22.64 15.26 6.21
CA ARG A 50 -23.75 14.89 5.33
C ARG A 50 -25.03 15.69 5.58
N ALA A 51 -25.33 15.99 6.85
CA ALA A 51 -26.53 16.71 7.23
C ALA A 51 -26.56 18.13 6.65
N SER A 52 -25.43 18.82 6.67
CA SER A 52 -25.27 20.19 6.15
C SER A 52 -24.77 20.24 4.70
N LYS A 53 -24.50 19.09 4.08
CA LYS A 53 -23.88 18.97 2.75
C LYS A 53 -22.55 19.74 2.63
N GLN A 54 -21.78 19.80 3.71
CA GLN A 54 -20.51 20.53 3.76
C GLN A 54 -19.32 19.57 3.65
N ILE A 55 -18.28 20.03 2.97
CA ILE A 55 -16.99 19.35 2.85
C ILE A 55 -15.94 20.31 3.41
N PHE A 56 -15.25 19.87 4.46
CA PHE A 56 -14.15 20.61 5.07
C PHE A 56 -12.83 20.02 4.60
N VAL A 57 -11.96 20.86 4.04
CA VAL A 57 -10.64 20.47 3.58
C VAL A 57 -9.60 21.24 4.37
N ASN A 58 -8.75 20.54 5.13
CA ASN A 58 -7.69 21.16 5.91
C ASN A 58 -6.46 21.44 5.05
N SER A 59 -6.51 22.56 4.31
CA SER A 59 -5.45 22.98 3.39
C SER A 59 -4.10 23.23 4.07
N LYS A 60 -4.09 23.60 5.35
CA LYS A 60 -2.87 23.77 6.14
C LYS A 60 -2.18 22.42 6.34
N MET A 61 -2.93 21.43 6.85
CA MET A 61 -2.39 20.09 7.10
C MET A 61 -1.91 19.41 5.81
N ILE A 62 -2.63 19.59 4.69
CA ILE A 62 -2.19 19.09 3.37
C ILE A 62 -0.80 19.63 3.00
N LYS A 63 -0.57 20.94 3.16
CA LYS A 63 0.72 21.57 2.86
C LYS A 63 1.81 21.14 3.83
N ASP A 64 1.49 21.07 5.13
CA ASP A 64 2.43 20.65 6.18
C ASP A 64 2.86 19.18 5.98
N SER A 65 2.01 18.33 5.40
CA SER A 65 2.32 16.95 5.01
C SER A 65 3.05 16.83 3.65
N GLY A 66 3.38 17.95 3.00
CA GLY A 66 4.16 17.97 1.75
C GLY A 66 3.35 17.82 0.46
N TYR A 67 2.02 17.79 0.54
CA TYR A 67 1.16 17.72 -0.65
C TYR A 67 0.89 19.10 -1.23
N VAL A 68 0.63 19.13 -2.54
CA VAL A 68 0.17 20.33 -3.24
C VAL A 68 -1.35 20.27 -3.39
N LEU A 69 -2.05 21.20 -2.76
CA LEU A 69 -3.48 21.40 -3.00
C LEU A 69 -3.69 22.25 -4.26
N LYS A 70 -4.32 21.68 -5.29
CA LYS A 70 -4.72 22.39 -6.51
C LYS A 70 -6.24 22.47 -6.57
N VAL A 71 -6.78 23.69 -6.62
CA VAL A 71 -8.20 23.97 -6.86
C VAL A 71 -8.31 24.49 -8.30
N THR A 72 -9.12 23.84 -9.11
CA THR A 72 -9.37 24.17 -10.52
C THR A 72 -10.84 24.40 -10.74
#